data_AF-R5B8N2-F1
#
_entry.id   AF-R5B8N2-F1
#
_cell.length_a   1.000
_cell.length_b   1.000
_cell.length_c   1.000
_cell.angle_alpha   90.00
_cell.angle_beta   90.00
_cell.angle_gamma   90.00
#
_symmetry.space_group_name_H-M   'P 1'
#
loop_
_entity.id
_entity.type
_entity.pdbx_description
1 polymer ?
#
loop_
_entity_poly.entity_id
_entity_poly.type
_entity_poly.pdbx_seq_one_letter_code
_entity_poly.pdbx_strand_id
1 'polypeptide(L)'
;MSKNIIKPILYSILGIISGFFIAKIPQMEGVTISPQIPVFDIISLLITVVLAIYVAKILEKDVQNSQVGKQMFLTKIEQNESLLSSLNEYIGQEIILLSKINNILHRYRTIQNTIHSALKNKKKNGEFSSDCESIENEAKELNRLLTMTPIDSSDQSNITIRDGKITYSNNRITEITTCLLRIDNMLFNLKHKINNSL
;
A
#
# COMPACT_ATOMS: atom_id res chain seq x y z
N MET A 1 16.80 17.30 2.78
CA MET A 1 16.37 18.17 1.66
C MET A 1 17.52 18.55 0.69
N SER A 2 18.58 17.74 0.52
CA SER A 2 19.74 18.13 -0.34
C SER A 2 20.19 17.13 -1.43
N LYS A 3 19.48 16.01 -1.65
CA LYS A 3 19.91 15.00 -2.65
C LYS A 3 19.59 15.33 -4.12
N ASN A 4 18.78 16.37 -4.39
CA ASN A 4 18.36 16.72 -5.77
C ASN A 4 19.14 17.87 -6.41
N ILE A 5 20.03 18.55 -5.68
CA ILE A 5 20.83 19.67 -6.20
C ILE A 5 22.17 19.18 -6.79
N ILE A 6 22.63 17.99 -6.38
CA ILE A 6 23.89 17.40 -6.86
C ILE A 6 23.80 16.99 -8.34
N LYS A 7 22.64 16.46 -8.77
CA LYS A 7 22.41 16.05 -10.16
C LYS A 7 22.55 17.20 -11.17
N PRO A 8 21.86 18.36 -11.02
CA PRO A 8 22.02 19.46 -11.97
C PRO A 8 23.44 20.06 -11.96
N ILE A 9 24.10 20.12 -10.81
CA ILE A 9 25.50 20.56 -10.72
C ILE A 9 26.44 19.63 -11.50
N LEU A 10 26.26 18.31 -11.36
CA LEU A 10 27.04 17.31 -12.10
C LEU A 10 26.83 17.45 -13.62
N TYR A 11 25.59 17.64 -14.08
CA TYR A 11 25.29 17.85 -15.50
C TYR A 11 25.87 19.16 -16.04
N SER A 12 25.86 20.25 -15.25
CA SER A 12 26.52 21.50 -15.62
C SER A 12 28.04 21.36 -15.72
N ILE A 13 28.67 20.64 -14.79
CA ILE A 13 30.13 20.40 -14.82
C ILE A 13 30.50 19.54 -16.04
N LEU A 14 29.75 18.47 -16.31
CA LEU A 14 29.93 17.64 -17.50
C LEU A 14 29.75 18.45 -18.80
N GLY A 15 28.75 19.34 -18.85
CA GLY A 15 28.52 20.24 -19.98
C GLY A 15 29.66 21.22 -20.23
N ILE A 16 30.24 21.78 -19.16
CA ILE A 16 31.40 22.69 -19.23
C ILE A 16 32.64 21.93 -19.70
N ILE A 17 32.88 20.72 -19.19
CA ILE A 17 34.01 19.87 -19.60
C ILE A 17 33.85 19.48 -21.08
N SER A 18 32.67 19.02 -21.50
CA SER A 18 32.43 18.69 -22.91
C SER A 18 32.57 19.91 -23.82
N GLY A 19 32.08 21.09 -23.39
CA GLY A 19 32.22 22.34 -24.15
C GLY A 19 33.68 22.77 -24.28
N PHE A 20 34.48 22.59 -23.22
CA PHE A 20 35.92 22.86 -23.23
C PHE A 20 36.68 21.93 -24.18
N PHE A 21 36.36 20.63 -24.18
CA PHE A 21 36.95 19.68 -25.12
C PHE A 21 36.54 19.99 -26.57
N ILE A 22 35.27 20.31 -26.84
CA ILE A 22 34.78 20.71 -28.17
C ILE A 22 35.50 21.98 -28.67
N ALA A 23 35.74 22.95 -27.80
CA ALA A 23 36.44 24.19 -28.15
C ALA A 23 37.96 24.00 -28.39
N LYS A 24 38.56 22.95 -27.81
CA LYS A 24 40.00 22.63 -27.94
C LYS A 24 40.33 21.72 -29.14
N ILE A 25 39.35 21.01 -29.67
CA ILE A 25 39.49 20.14 -30.85
C ILE A 25 40.12 20.84 -32.08
N PRO A 26 39.82 22.13 -32.40
CA PRO A 26 40.43 22.82 -33.54
C PRO A 26 41.93 23.16 -33.39
N GLN A 27 42.49 23.02 -32.19
CA GLN A 27 43.89 23.40 -31.88
C GLN A 27 44.82 22.19 -31.68
N MET A 28 44.33 20.96 -31.85
CA MET A 28 45.18 19.76 -31.77
C MET A 28 45.87 19.54 -33.11
N GLU A 29 47.20 19.71 -33.14
CA GLU A 29 48.04 19.39 -34.30
C GLU A 29 47.85 17.90 -34.67
N GLY A 30 47.14 17.65 -35.78
CA GLY A 30 46.87 16.31 -36.29
C GLY A 30 45.40 16.01 -36.61
N VAL A 31 44.45 16.88 -36.24
CA VAL A 31 43.02 16.67 -36.55
C VAL A 31 42.47 17.83 -37.37
N THR A 32 42.53 17.72 -38.69
CA THR A 32 41.77 18.60 -39.59
C THR A 32 40.32 18.14 -39.60
N ILE A 33 39.48 18.69 -38.72
CA ILE A 33 38.04 18.51 -38.83
C ILE A 33 37.56 19.31 -40.03
N SER A 34 37.26 18.62 -41.12
CA SER A 34 36.46 19.16 -42.21
C SER A 34 35.10 19.57 -41.63
N PRO A 35 34.73 20.87 -41.65
CA PRO A 35 33.49 21.34 -41.06
C PRO A 35 32.34 21.06 -42.04
N GLN A 36 31.95 19.79 -42.14
CA GLN A 36 30.81 19.34 -42.96
C GLN A 36 29.61 18.88 -42.12
N ILE A 37 29.68 18.99 -40.79
CA ILE A 37 28.52 18.72 -39.94
C ILE A 37 27.68 20.00 -39.88
N PRO A 38 26.50 20.05 -40.49
CA PRO A 38 25.65 21.22 -40.42
C PRO A 38 25.20 21.43 -38.97
N VAL A 39 25.21 22.69 -38.52
CA VAL A 39 24.82 23.08 -37.15
C VAL A 39 23.42 22.56 -36.77
N PHE A 40 22.56 22.40 -37.78
CA PHE A 40 21.23 21.81 -37.61
C PHE A 40 21.25 20.38 -37.07
N ASP A 41 22.21 19.55 -37.49
CA ASP A 41 22.32 18.16 -37.02
C ASP A 41 22.73 18.09 -35.56
N ILE A 42 23.59 19.02 -35.11
CA ILE A 42 24.02 19.14 -33.71
C ILE A 42 22.84 19.58 -32.83
N ILE A 43 22.06 20.57 -33.28
CA ILE A 43 20.86 21.03 -32.58
C ILE A 43 19.80 19.92 -32.52
N SER A 44 19.58 19.22 -33.63
CA SER A 44 18.67 18.07 -33.71
C SER A 44 19.06 16.98 -32.72
N LEU A 45 20.34 16.60 -32.68
CA LEU A 45 20.88 15.63 -31.72
C LEU A 45 20.62 16.07 -30.26
N LEU A 46 20.88 17.34 -29.93
CA LEU A 46 20.65 17.88 -28.59
C LEU A 46 19.17 17.80 -28.21
N ILE A 47 18.27 18.20 -29.12
CA ILE A 47 16.82 18.12 -28.91
C ILE A 47 16.39 16.66 -28.69
N THR A 48 16.90 15.71 -29.49
CA THR A 48 16.61 14.28 -29.32
C THR A 48 17.05 13.76 -27.96
N VAL A 49 18.25 14.14 -27.48
CA VAL A 49 18.75 13.75 -26.16
C VAL A 49 17.87 14.32 -25.04
N VAL A 50 17.49 15.60 -25.12
CA VAL A 50 16.61 16.23 -24.14
C VAL A 50 15.24 15.56 -24.11
N LEU A 51 14.67 15.26 -25.29
CA LEU A 51 13.38 14.57 -25.41
C LEU A 51 13.44 13.16 -24.83
N ALA A 52 14.50 12.40 -25.10
CA ALA A 52 14.70 11.06 -24.55
C ALA A 52 14.78 11.09 -23.01
N ILE A 53 15.53 12.05 -22.44
CA ILE A 53 15.61 12.24 -20.98
C ILE A 53 14.24 12.62 -20.40
N TYR A 54 13.49 13.49 -21.09
CA TYR A 54 12.16 13.90 -20.66
C TYR A 54 11.18 12.71 -20.61
N VAL A 55 11.13 11.92 -21.68
CA VAL A 55 10.29 10.71 -21.76
C VAL A 55 10.69 9.70 -20.68
N ALA A 56 11.99 9.45 -20.51
CA ALA A 56 12.49 8.54 -19.48
C ALA A 56 12.04 8.97 -18.07
N LYS A 57 12.11 10.27 -17.75
CA LYS A 57 11.67 10.80 -16.46
C LYS A 57 10.17 10.67 -16.22
N ILE A 58 9.36 10.89 -17.25
CA ILE A 58 7.90 10.72 -17.14
C ILE A 58 7.58 9.26 -16.86
N LEU A 59 8.17 8.35 -17.63
CA LEU A 59 7.94 6.91 -17.46
C LEU A 59 8.39 6.43 -16.07
N GLU A 60 9.56 6.88 -15.61
CA GLU A 60 10.05 6.57 -14.25
C GLU A 60 9.07 7.04 -13.17
N LYS A 61 8.57 8.28 -13.30
CA LYS A 61 7.61 8.87 -12.36
C LYS A 61 6.29 8.09 -12.35
N ASP A 62 5.79 7.67 -13.50
CA ASP A 62 4.52 6.95 -13.59
C ASP A 62 4.62 5.54 -13.00
N VAL A 63 5.71 4.83 -13.29
CA VAL A 63 6.00 3.52 -12.68
C VAL A 63 6.14 3.65 -11.16
N GLN A 64 6.89 4.66 -10.69
CA GLN A 64 7.07 4.89 -9.26
C GLN A 64 5.73 5.21 -8.56
N ASN A 65 4.90 6.07 -9.15
CA ASN A 65 3.59 6.42 -8.59
C ASN A 65 2.65 5.22 -8.52
N SER A 66 2.63 4.36 -9.54
CA SER A 66 1.87 3.11 -9.51
C SER A 66 2.33 2.23 -8.34
N GLN A 67 3.65 2.00 -8.22
CA GLN A 67 4.22 1.18 -7.14
C GLN A 67 3.92 1.75 -5.74
N VAL A 68 4.11 3.06 -5.54
CA VAL A 68 3.79 3.72 -4.26
C VAL A 68 2.30 3.59 -3.95
N GLY A 69 1.45 3.76 -4.96
CA GLY A 69 0.01 3.56 -4.82
C GLY A 69 -0.34 2.14 -4.36
N LYS A 70 0.26 1.10 -4.96
CA LYS A 70 0.06 -0.30 -4.54
C LYS A 70 0.53 -0.53 -3.11
N GLN A 71 1.74 -0.08 -2.79
CA GLN A 71 2.34 -0.24 -1.47
C GLN A 71 1.48 0.37 -0.37
N MET A 72 0.88 1.54 -0.62
CA MET A 72 -0.03 2.19 0.32
C MET A 72 -1.24 1.32 0.68
N PHE A 73 -1.84 0.62 -0.30
CA PHE A 73 -2.93 -0.31 -0.04
C PHE A 73 -2.47 -1.54 0.74
N LEU A 74 -1.35 -2.14 0.33
CA LEU A 74 -0.79 -3.32 1.01
C LEU A 74 -0.50 -3.04 2.48
N THR A 75 0.15 -1.91 2.77
CA THR A 75 0.43 -1.49 4.14
C THR A 75 -0.84 -1.25 4.96
N LYS A 76 -1.92 -0.75 4.34
CA LYS A 76 -3.21 -0.59 5.05
C LYS A 76 -3.86 -1.94 5.37
N ILE A 77 -3.75 -2.93 4.48
CA ILE A 77 -4.26 -4.26 4.75
C ILE A 77 -3.43 -4.95 5.85
N GLU A 78 -2.10 -4.83 5.81
CA GLU A 78 -1.22 -5.33 6.88
C GLU A 78 -1.55 -4.73 8.25
N GLN A 79 -1.92 -3.45 8.30
CA GLN A 79 -2.41 -2.82 9.54
C GLN A 79 -3.68 -3.49 10.07
N ASN A 80 -4.59 -3.93 9.18
CA ASN A 80 -5.80 -4.65 9.58
C ASN A 80 -5.48 -6.07 10.08
N GLU A 81 -4.62 -6.81 9.40
CA GLU A 81 -4.19 -8.13 9.84
C GLU A 81 -3.49 -8.08 11.20
N SER A 82 -2.65 -7.07 11.43
CA SER A 82 -2.02 -6.85 12.74
C SER A 82 -3.05 -6.64 13.85
N LEU A 83 -4.14 -5.92 13.58
CA LEU A 83 -5.25 -5.76 14.53
C LEU A 83 -6.00 -7.08 14.78
N LEU A 84 -6.21 -7.89 13.74
CA LEU A 84 -6.85 -9.20 13.87
C LEU A 84 -5.97 -10.20 14.64
N SER A 85 -4.66 -10.18 14.41
CA SER A 85 -3.69 -10.97 15.18
C SER A 85 -3.70 -10.56 16.65
N SER A 86 -3.66 -9.25 16.92
CA SER A 86 -3.76 -8.71 18.28
C SER A 86 -5.07 -9.11 18.96
N LEU A 87 -6.16 -9.17 18.21
CA LEU A 87 -7.46 -9.62 18.71
C LEU A 87 -7.46 -11.11 19.04
N ASN A 88 -6.87 -11.95 18.17
CA ASN A 88 -6.76 -13.39 18.39
C ASN A 88 -5.94 -13.71 19.65
N GLU A 89 -4.79 -13.04 19.82
CA GLU A 89 -3.97 -13.16 21.04
C GLU A 89 -4.73 -12.73 22.29
N TYR A 90 -5.53 -11.66 22.17
CA TYR A 90 -6.29 -11.12 23.29
C TYR A 90 -7.45 -12.03 23.71
N ILE A 91 -8.05 -12.74 22.75
CA ILE A 91 -9.15 -13.69 23.01
C ILE A 91 -8.66 -14.97 23.68
N GLY A 92 -7.37 -15.31 23.52
CA GLY A 92 -6.74 -16.42 24.23
C GLY A 92 -6.54 -16.18 25.73
N GLN A 93 -6.90 -15.01 26.26
CA GLN A 93 -6.77 -14.67 27.68
C GLN A 93 -8.02 -15.08 28.48
N GLU A 94 -7.85 -15.52 29.73
CA GLU A 94 -8.96 -15.93 30.60
C GLU A 94 -9.95 -14.80 30.92
N ILE A 95 -9.45 -13.55 30.97
CA ILE A 95 -10.24 -12.36 31.31
C ILE A 95 -9.98 -11.27 30.29
N ILE A 96 -11.04 -10.85 29.60
CA ILE A 96 -10.96 -9.95 28.46
C ILE A 96 -11.75 -8.68 28.74
N LEU A 97 -11.15 -7.51 28.59
CA LEU A 97 -11.82 -6.22 28.79
C LEU A 97 -12.63 -5.86 27.54
N LEU A 98 -13.95 -5.69 27.70
CA LEU A 98 -14.86 -5.31 26.62
C LEU A 98 -14.42 -4.01 25.93
N SER A 99 -13.91 -3.04 26.70
CA SER A 99 -13.43 -1.75 26.17
C SER A 99 -12.28 -1.91 25.17
N LYS A 100 -11.39 -2.89 25.39
CA LYS A 100 -10.25 -3.16 24.52
C LYS A 100 -10.68 -3.87 23.24
N ILE A 101 -11.62 -4.81 23.32
CA ILE A 101 -12.24 -5.44 22.13
C ILE A 101 -12.91 -4.38 21.26
N ASN A 102 -13.74 -3.53 21.86
CA ASN A 102 -14.45 -2.47 21.15
C ASN A 102 -13.50 -1.49 20.45
N ASN A 103 -12.39 -1.12 21.10
CA ASN A 103 -11.38 -0.26 20.51
C ASN A 103 -10.70 -0.92 19.29
N ILE A 104 -10.29 -2.19 19.41
CA ILE A 104 -9.68 -2.93 18.30
C ILE A 104 -10.66 -3.04 17.12
N LEU A 105 -11.92 -3.40 17.38
CA LEU A 105 -12.97 -3.49 16.36
C LEU A 105 -13.24 -2.14 15.68
N HIS A 106 -13.29 -1.05 16.46
CA HIS A 106 -13.45 0.29 15.90
C HIS A 106 -12.31 0.62 14.95
N ARG A 107 -11.05 0.43 15.38
CA ARG A 107 -9.86 0.70 14.56
C ARG A 107 -9.86 -0.13 13.27
N TYR A 108 -10.17 -1.42 13.38
CA TYR A 108 -10.28 -2.33 12.24
C TYR A 108 -11.31 -1.83 11.22
N ARG A 109 -12.51 -1.45 11.67
CA ARG A 109 -13.56 -0.90 10.80
C ARG A 109 -13.15 0.41 10.13
N THR A 110 -12.49 1.31 10.86
CA THR A 110 -12.03 2.58 10.29
C THR A 110 -11.04 2.35 9.14
N ILE A 111 -10.07 1.45 9.33
CA ILE A 111 -9.09 1.12 8.29
C ILE A 111 -9.78 0.40 7.12
N GLN A 112 -10.67 -0.56 7.39
CA GLN A 112 -11.42 -1.28 6.36
C GLN A 112 -12.25 -0.33 5.48
N ASN A 113 -12.99 0.60 6.10
CA ASN A 113 -13.77 1.62 5.36
C ASN A 113 -12.87 2.53 4.51
N THR A 114 -11.67 2.85 5.00
CA THR A 114 -10.68 3.63 4.25
C THR A 114 -10.20 2.85 3.01
N ILE A 115 -9.92 1.56 3.15
CA ILE A 115 -9.53 0.69 2.03
C ILE A 115 -10.66 0.59 1.02
N HIS A 116 -11.89 0.29 1.47
CA HIS A 116 -13.05 0.13 0.60
C HIS A 116 -13.36 1.40 -0.20
N SER A 117 -13.37 2.57 0.46
CA SER A 117 -13.62 3.86 -0.20
C SER A 117 -12.52 4.20 -1.22
N ALA A 118 -11.25 3.96 -0.88
CA ALA A 118 -10.14 4.21 -1.78
C ALA A 118 -10.14 3.26 -3.01
N LEU A 119 -10.47 1.97 -2.82
CA LEU A 119 -10.59 0.99 -3.91
C LEU A 119 -11.77 1.33 -4.84
N LYS A 120 -12.92 1.72 -4.28
CA LYS A 120 -14.10 2.15 -5.04
C LYS A 120 -13.80 3.35 -5.93
N ASN A 121 -12.99 4.29 -5.45
CA ASN A 121 -12.59 5.47 -6.23
C ASN A 121 -11.57 5.15 -7.33
N LYS A 122 -10.74 4.11 -7.15
CA LYS A 122 -9.64 3.79 -8.07
C LYS A 122 -10.05 2.89 -9.24
N LYS A 123 -11.06 2.02 -9.08
CA LYS A 123 -11.65 1.27 -10.20
C LYS A 123 -13.19 1.37 -10.21
N LYS A 124 -13.71 2.07 -11.21
CA LYS A 124 -15.17 2.26 -11.44
C LYS A 124 -15.93 0.96 -11.72
N ASN A 125 -15.26 -0.13 -12.09
CA ASN A 125 -15.90 -1.36 -12.57
C ASN A 125 -16.30 -2.35 -11.47
N GLY A 126 -16.27 -1.95 -10.19
CA GLY A 126 -16.70 -2.83 -9.09
C GLY A 126 -15.83 -4.09 -8.91
N GLU A 127 -14.64 -4.14 -9.51
CA GLU A 127 -13.76 -5.31 -9.48
C GLU A 127 -13.47 -5.80 -8.06
N PHE A 128 -13.41 -4.88 -7.09
CA PHE A 128 -13.18 -5.18 -5.67
C PHE A 128 -14.44 -5.14 -4.80
N SER A 129 -15.63 -4.84 -5.36
CA SER A 129 -16.86 -4.63 -4.58
C SER A 129 -17.29 -5.89 -3.84
N SER A 130 -17.29 -7.03 -4.54
CA SER A 130 -17.66 -8.34 -3.97
C SER A 130 -16.74 -8.74 -2.82
N ASP A 131 -15.44 -8.49 -2.96
CA ASP A 131 -14.44 -8.81 -1.93
C ASP A 131 -14.65 -7.91 -0.71
N CYS A 132 -14.87 -6.61 -0.92
CA CYS A 132 -15.15 -5.65 0.14
C CYS A 132 -16.44 -6.00 0.90
N GLU A 133 -17.51 -6.34 0.20
CA GLU A 133 -18.79 -6.76 0.79
C GLU A 133 -18.66 -8.05 1.59
N SER A 134 -17.90 -9.02 1.07
CA SER A 134 -17.64 -10.29 1.78
C SER A 134 -16.89 -10.07 3.09
N ILE A 135 -15.83 -9.25 3.05
CA ILE A 135 -15.05 -8.91 4.26
C ILE A 135 -15.91 -8.11 5.25
N GLU A 136 -16.80 -7.23 4.78
CA GLU A 136 -17.71 -6.48 5.65
C GLU A 136 -18.73 -7.40 6.35
N ASN A 137 -19.28 -8.37 5.63
CA ASN A 137 -20.23 -9.33 6.19
C ASN A 137 -19.56 -10.23 7.23
N GLU A 138 -18.36 -10.71 6.96
CA GLU A 138 -17.60 -11.52 7.92
C GLU A 138 -17.16 -10.67 9.14
N ALA A 139 -16.83 -9.38 8.95
CA ALA A 139 -16.55 -8.47 10.05
C ALA A 139 -17.78 -8.16 10.94
N LYS A 140 -18.98 -8.14 10.35
CA LYS A 140 -20.25 -8.04 11.11
C LYS A 140 -20.48 -9.29 11.94
N GLU A 141 -20.20 -10.47 11.36
CA GLU A 141 -20.29 -11.74 12.07
C GLU A 141 -19.28 -11.83 13.22
N LEU A 142 -18.02 -11.42 12.99
CA LEU A 142 -17.01 -11.33 14.05
C LEU A 142 -17.49 -10.44 15.21
N ASN A 143 -18.02 -9.26 14.89
CA ASN A 143 -18.56 -8.36 15.91
C ASN A 143 -19.74 -8.99 16.67
N ARG A 144 -20.59 -9.74 15.98
CA ARG A 144 -21.70 -10.49 16.59
C ARG A 144 -21.19 -11.53 17.57
N LEU A 145 -20.19 -12.32 17.16
CA LEU A 145 -19.58 -13.35 18.00
C LEU A 145 -18.90 -12.78 19.24
N LEU A 146 -18.32 -11.58 19.13
CA LEU A 146 -17.63 -10.89 20.24
C LEU A 146 -18.56 -10.20 21.23
N THR A 147 -19.72 -9.70 20.77
CA THR A 147 -20.58 -8.81 21.57
C THR A 147 -21.97 -9.38 21.90
N MET A 148 -22.49 -10.39 21.19
CA MET A 148 -23.80 -10.97 21.51
C MET A 148 -23.74 -11.98 22.66
N THR A 149 -24.16 -11.55 23.84
CA THR A 149 -24.60 -12.41 24.94
C THR A 149 -26.01 -12.96 24.63
N PRO A 150 -26.26 -14.29 24.69
CA PRO A 150 -27.62 -14.82 24.63
C PRO A 150 -28.46 -14.25 25.78
N ILE A 151 -29.73 -13.92 25.49
CA ILE A 151 -30.68 -13.41 26.50
C ILE A 151 -31.24 -14.56 27.37
N ASP A 152 -31.11 -15.81 26.91
CA ASP A 152 -31.69 -16.96 27.60
C ASP A 152 -30.80 -17.45 28.74
N SER A 153 -31.34 -17.37 29.94
CA SER A 153 -30.86 -17.96 31.19
C SER A 153 -30.89 -19.50 31.13
N SER A 154 -30.05 -20.09 30.28
CA SER A 154 -29.68 -21.49 30.35
C SER A 154 -28.23 -21.59 30.83
N ASP A 155 -27.92 -22.58 31.65
CA ASP A 155 -26.62 -22.82 32.31
C ASP A 155 -25.42 -23.09 31.34
N GLN A 156 -25.57 -22.76 30.05
CA GLN A 156 -24.55 -22.90 29.00
C GLN A 156 -24.32 -21.58 28.25
N SER A 157 -24.24 -20.46 28.97
CA SER A 157 -23.88 -19.18 28.38
C SER A 157 -22.46 -19.22 27.80
N ASN A 158 -22.37 -19.27 26.47
CA ASN A 158 -21.10 -19.27 25.73
C ASN A 158 -20.26 -18.00 25.94
N ILE A 159 -20.85 -16.97 26.56
CA ILE A 159 -20.26 -15.68 26.92
C ILE A 159 -20.80 -15.26 28.28
N THR A 160 -19.91 -14.91 29.22
CA THR A 160 -20.30 -14.26 30.48
C THR A 160 -19.65 -12.88 30.57
N ILE A 161 -20.48 -11.85 30.77
CA ILE A 161 -20.03 -10.47 30.97
C ILE A 161 -20.27 -10.09 32.42
N ARG A 162 -19.21 -9.78 33.18
CA ARG A 162 -19.29 -9.24 34.56
C ARG A 162 -18.29 -8.10 34.72
N ASP A 163 -18.74 -6.96 35.26
CA ASP A 163 -17.88 -5.80 35.56
C ASP A 163 -17.01 -5.32 34.37
N GLY A 164 -17.56 -5.36 33.15
CA GLY A 164 -16.85 -4.98 31.92
C GLY A 164 -15.79 -6.00 31.45
N LYS A 165 -15.70 -7.16 32.11
CA LYS A 165 -14.89 -8.31 31.72
C LYS A 165 -15.75 -9.35 31.02
N ILE A 166 -15.22 -9.92 29.95
CA ILE A 166 -15.81 -10.97 29.15
C ILE A 166 -14.97 -12.23 29.36
N THR A 167 -15.66 -13.34 29.58
CA THR A 167 -15.08 -14.68 29.51
C THR A 167 -15.84 -15.43 28.43
N TYR A 168 -15.10 -15.96 27.45
CA TYR A 168 -15.63 -16.78 26.37
C TYR A 168 -15.49 -18.25 26.74
N SER A 169 -16.50 -19.06 26.38
CA SER A 169 -16.36 -20.52 26.37
C SER A 169 -15.36 -20.96 25.29
N ASN A 170 -14.75 -22.13 25.44
CA ASN A 170 -13.86 -22.70 24.44
C ASN A 170 -14.52 -22.87 23.06
N ASN A 171 -15.82 -23.17 23.03
CA ASN A 171 -16.58 -23.26 21.79
C ASN A 171 -16.65 -21.90 21.09
N ARG A 172 -16.98 -20.83 21.84
CA ARG A 172 -17.01 -19.46 21.31
C ARG A 172 -15.63 -18.97 20.88
N ILE A 173 -14.57 -19.29 21.60
CA ILE A 173 -13.19 -18.99 21.19
C ILE A 173 -12.91 -19.63 19.82
N THR A 174 -13.28 -20.90 19.64
CA THR A 174 -13.10 -21.62 18.37
C THR A 174 -13.88 -20.98 17.22
N GLU A 175 -15.14 -20.59 17.45
CA GLU A 175 -15.96 -19.86 16.47
C GLU A 175 -15.31 -18.53 16.06
N ILE A 176 -14.82 -17.76 17.05
CA ILE A 176 -14.17 -16.48 16.80
C ILE A 176 -12.86 -16.68 16.02
N THR A 177 -12.00 -17.61 16.43
CA THR A 177 -10.75 -17.91 15.72
C THR A 177 -11.02 -18.36 14.29
N THR A 178 -12.06 -19.17 14.05
CA THR A 178 -12.45 -19.59 12.70
C THR A 178 -12.93 -18.41 11.86
N CYS A 179 -13.69 -17.48 12.44
CA CYS A 179 -14.10 -16.24 11.79
C CYS A 179 -12.89 -15.35 11.47
N LEU A 180 -11.95 -15.19 12.40
CA LEU A 180 -10.71 -14.43 12.19
C LEU A 180 -9.87 -15.01 11.04
N LEU A 181 -9.72 -16.33 10.97
CA LEU A 181 -9.01 -17.00 9.87
C LEU A 181 -9.70 -16.81 8.52
N ARG A 182 -11.04 -16.79 8.48
CA ARG A 182 -11.78 -16.48 7.24
C ARG A 182 -11.49 -15.07 6.77
N ILE A 183 -11.54 -14.08 7.67
CA ILE A 183 -11.23 -12.69 7.34
C ILE A 183 -9.78 -12.58 6.85
N ASP A 184 -8.83 -13.21 7.53
CA ASP A 184 -7.41 -13.17 7.17
C ASP A 184 -7.17 -13.72 5.76
N ASN A 185 -7.78 -14.86 5.42
CA ASN A 185 -7.73 -15.41 4.06
C ASN A 185 -8.37 -14.47 3.02
N MET A 186 -9.48 -13.80 3.34
CA MET A 186 -10.10 -12.82 2.44
C MET A 186 -9.19 -11.59 2.25
N LEU A 187 -8.53 -11.11 3.30
CA LEU A 187 -7.57 -10.01 3.22
C LEU A 187 -6.34 -10.40 2.38
N PHE A 188 -5.84 -11.62 2.54
CA PHE A 188 -4.76 -12.15 1.71
C PHE A 188 -5.13 -12.19 0.23
N ASN A 189 -6.32 -12.69 -0.11
CA ASN A 189 -6.82 -12.70 -1.49
C ASN A 189 -6.96 -11.28 -2.05
N LEU A 190 -7.45 -10.33 -1.24
CA LEU A 190 -7.54 -8.92 -1.61
C LEU A 190 -6.15 -8.33 -1.89
N LYS A 191 -5.13 -8.60 -1.06
CA LYS A 191 -3.74 -8.18 -1.32
C LYS A 191 -3.22 -8.74 -2.63
N HIS A 192 -3.42 -10.03 -2.88
CA HIS A 192 -2.96 -10.68 -4.11
C HIS A 192 -3.58 -10.02 -5.34
N LYS A 193 -4.90 -9.76 -5.28
CA LYS A 193 -5.62 -9.07 -6.34
C LYS A 193 -5.15 -7.63 -6.53
N ILE A 194 -4.89 -6.88 -5.46
CA ILE A 194 -4.32 -5.53 -5.54
C ILE A 194 -2.93 -5.56 -6.17
N ASN A 195 -2.09 -6.53 -5.82
CA ASN A 195 -0.74 -6.64 -6.37
C ASN A 195 -0.76 -6.92 -7.88
N ASN A 196 -1.74 -7.70 -8.35
CA ASN A 196 -1.85 -8.10 -9.75
C ASN A 196 -2.66 -7.11 -10.62
N SER A 197 -3.68 -6.44 -10.04
CA SER A 197 -4.65 -5.62 -10.79
C SER A 197 -4.40 -4.11 -10.76
N LEU A 198 -3.62 -3.60 -9.81
CA LEU A 198 -3.19 -2.20 -9.69
C LEU A 198 -1.73 -2.05 -10.08
#